data_AF-A0A011QJP5-F1
#
_entry.id   AF-A0A011QJP5-F1
#
_cell.length_a   1.000
_cell.length_b   1.000
_cell.length_c   1.000
_cell.angle_alpha   90.00
_cell.angle_beta   90.00
_cell.angle_gamma   90.00
#
_symmetry.space_group_name_H-M   'P 1'
#
loop_
_entity.id
_entity.type
_entity.pdbx_description
1 polymer ?
#
loop_
_entity_poly.entity_id
_entity_poly.type
_entity_poly.pdbx_seq_one_letter_code
_entity_poly.pdbx_strand_id
1 'polypeptide(L)'
;MMRWLLWILRFALFLFLLAFALRNTDPVGVRFFLDAAWQAPLAIVLFVFFAAGVASGMLFLLASLLGRRREVARLKRELGQARARLVGHRESQM
;
A
#
# COMPACT_ATOMS: atom_id res chain seq x y z
N MET A 1 -12.71 -21.97 1.72
CA MET A 1 -11.99 -21.92 3.00
C MET A 1 -11.45 -20.52 3.31
N MET A 2 -10.53 -19.95 2.50
CA MET A 2 -9.88 -18.64 2.79
C MET A 2 -10.84 -17.44 2.93
N ARG A 3 -11.95 -17.44 2.17
CA ARG A 3 -12.93 -16.36 2.20
C ARG A 3 -13.62 -16.24 3.56
N TRP A 4 -13.91 -17.36 4.21
CA TRP A 4 -14.50 -17.39 5.55
C TRP A 4 -13.53 -16.88 6.60
N LEU A 5 -12.24 -17.25 6.51
CA LEU A 5 -11.21 -16.76 7.42
C LEU A 5 -11.05 -15.23 7.32
N LEU A 6 -11.03 -14.68 6.11
CA LEU A 6 -10.98 -13.22 5.90
C LEU A 6 -12.23 -12.51 6.43
N TRP A 7 -13.41 -13.12 6.30
CA TRP A 7 -14.65 -12.58 6.86
C TRP A 7 -14.64 -12.59 8.39
N ILE A 8 -14.22 -13.69 9.01
CA ILE A 8 -14.06 -13.79 10.48
C ILE A 8 -13.07 -12.74 10.95
N LEU A 9 -11.92 -12.60 10.28
CA LEU A 9 -10.94 -11.57 10.61
C LEU A 9 -11.51 -10.16 10.49
N ARG A 10 -12.30 -9.88 9.44
CA ARG A 10 -13.00 -8.60 9.27
C ARG A 10 -13.99 -8.32 10.40
N PHE A 11 -14.79 -9.31 10.78
CA PHE A 11 -15.72 -9.18 11.90
C PHE A 11 -14.99 -8.99 13.23
N ALA A 12 -13.94 -9.78 13.49
CA ALA A 12 -13.13 -9.65 14.70
C ALA A 12 -12.47 -8.28 14.80
N LEU A 13 -11.88 -7.79 13.70
CA LEU A 13 -11.30 -6.45 13.63
C LEU A 13 -12.35 -5.36 13.84
N PHE A 14 -13.52 -5.49 13.23
CA PHE A 14 -14.63 -4.56 13.43
C PHE A 14 -15.08 -4.52 14.89
N LEU A 15 -15.28 -5.69 15.51
CA LEU A 15 -15.71 -5.79 16.90
C LEU A 15 -14.64 -5.21 17.84
N PHE A 16 -13.36 -5.48 17.55
CA PHE A 16 -12.24 -4.90 18.28
C PHE A 16 -12.23 -3.37 18.18
N LEU A 17 -12.33 -2.81 16.97
CA LEU A 17 -12.37 -1.36 16.76
C LEU A 17 -13.59 -0.71 17.40
N LEU A 18 -14.75 -1.36 17.33
CA LEU A 18 -15.98 -0.90 17.97
C LEU A 18 -15.84 -0.90 19.50
N ALA A 19 -15.39 -2.01 20.08
CA ALA A 19 -15.17 -2.11 21.52
C ALA A 19 -14.11 -1.10 21.99
N PHE A 20 -13.05 -0.91 21.21
CA PHE A 20 -12.03 0.09 21.45
C PHE A 20 -12.62 1.50 21.42
N ALA A 21 -13.42 1.85 20.43
CA ALA A 21 -14.08 3.15 20.34
C ALA A 21 -15.03 3.40 21.51
N LEU A 22 -15.85 2.41 21.88
CA LEU A 22 -16.76 2.50 23.02
C LEU A 22 -16.02 2.67 24.35
N ARG A 23 -14.89 1.97 24.54
CA ARG A 23 -14.07 2.07 25.76
C ARG A 23 -13.21 3.33 25.81
N ASN A 24 -12.84 3.88 24.66
CA ASN A 24 -11.95 5.04 24.54
C ASN A 24 -12.70 6.23 23.92
N THR A 25 -13.94 6.46 24.36
CA THR A 25 -14.73 7.64 24.01
C THR A 25 -14.23 8.88 24.74
N ASP A 26 -13.51 8.71 25.86
CA ASP A 26 -12.92 9.81 26.60
C ASP A 26 -11.98 10.63 25.70
N PRO A 27 -12.14 11.97 25.70
CA PRO A 27 -11.33 12.84 24.87
C PRO A 27 -9.87 12.82 25.35
N VAL A 28 -8.96 12.47 24.42
CA VAL A 28 -7.51 12.54 24.63
C VAL A 28 -6.99 13.81 23.98
N GLY A 29 -6.18 14.57 24.72
CA GLY A 29 -5.51 15.77 24.21
C GLY A 29 -4.30 15.41 23.35
N VAL A 30 -4.36 15.73 22.06
CA VAL A 30 -3.21 15.67 21.13
C VAL A 30 -2.55 17.04 21.09
N ARG A 31 -1.34 17.13 21.63
CA ARG A 31 -0.53 18.36 21.62
C ARG A 31 0.29 18.44 20.34
N PHE A 32 0.02 19.44 19.53
CA PHE A 32 0.78 19.75 18.33
C PHE A 32 1.87 20.79 18.62
N PHE A 33 2.75 20.99 17.65
CA PHE A 33 3.69 22.11 17.65
C PHE A 33 2.88 23.42 17.65
N LEU A 34 3.25 24.42 18.49
CA LEU A 34 2.53 25.69 18.77
C LEU A 34 1.52 25.68 19.93
N ASP A 35 1.69 24.83 20.94
CA ASP A 35 0.79 24.71 22.11
C ASP A 35 -0.68 24.40 21.78
N ALA A 36 -0.98 24.07 20.51
CA ALA A 36 -2.29 23.66 20.07
C ALA A 36 -2.60 22.26 20.61
N ALA A 37 -3.56 22.16 21.53
CA ALA A 37 -4.07 20.90 22.03
C ALA A 37 -5.45 20.64 21.42
N TRP A 38 -5.56 19.59 20.59
CA TRP A 38 -6.84 19.16 20.06
C TRP A 38 -7.35 17.95 20.83
N GLN A 39 -8.59 18.02 21.31
CA GLN A 39 -9.22 16.93 22.03
C GLN A 39 -10.02 16.06 21.05
N ALA A 40 -9.67 14.79 20.98
CA ALA A 40 -10.40 13.81 20.20
C ALA A 40 -10.36 12.44 20.91
N PRO A 41 -11.41 11.62 20.78
CA PRO A 41 -11.36 10.23 21.21
C PRO A 41 -10.18 9.50 20.57
N LEU A 42 -9.50 8.65 21.34
CA LEU A 42 -8.28 7.94 20.90
C LEU A 42 -8.48 7.17 19.59
N ALA A 43 -9.67 6.59 19.41
CA ALA A 43 -10.05 5.87 18.20
C ALA A 43 -10.00 6.74 16.94
N ILE A 44 -10.40 8.01 17.02
CA ILE A 44 -10.36 8.93 15.88
C ILE A 44 -8.91 9.26 15.53
N VAL A 45 -8.09 9.56 16.53
CA VAL A 45 -6.67 9.87 16.34
C VAL A 45 -5.99 8.70 15.63
N LEU A 46 -6.15 7.48 16.16
CA LEU A 46 -5.56 6.28 15.57
C LEU A 46 -6.06 6.02 14.15
N PHE A 47 -7.35 6.22 13.89
CA PHE A 47 -7.94 6.05 12.56
C PHE A 47 -7.32 7.00 11.53
N VAL A 48 -7.13 8.27 11.89
CA VAL A 48 -6.51 9.27 11.00
C VAL A 48 -5.06 8.89 10.67
N PHE A 49 -4.26 8.54 11.68
CA PHE A 49 -2.87 8.11 11.46
C PHE A 49 -2.80 6.82 10.63
N PHE A 50 -3.69 5.87 10.88
CA PHE A 50 -3.79 4.64 10.10
C PHE A 50 -4.14 4.93 8.63
N ALA A 51 -5.16 5.76 8.38
CA ALA A 51 -5.57 6.16 7.05
C ALA A 51 -4.44 6.87 6.29
N ALA A 52 -3.71 7.76 6.97
CA ALA A 52 -2.53 8.43 6.41
C ALA A 52 -1.41 7.44 6.05
N GLY A 53 -1.17 6.45 6.91
CA GLY A 53 -0.22 5.36 6.66
C GLY A 53 -0.60 4.50 5.45
N VAL A 54 -1.87 4.10 5.35
CA VAL A 54 -2.40 3.34 4.20
C VAL A 54 -2.29 4.15 2.91
N ALA A 55 -2.66 5.44 2.94
CA ALA A 55 -2.54 6.32 1.79
C ALA A 55 -1.09 6.44 1.33
N SER A 56 -0.16 6.64 2.27
CA SER A 56 1.28 6.70 1.98
C SER A 56 1.78 5.38 1.39
N GLY A 57 1.43 4.23 1.99
CA GLY A 57 1.80 2.92 1.48
C GLY A 57 1.25 2.66 0.06
N MET A 58 0.01 3.08 -0.21
CA MET A 58 -0.57 2.99 -1.55
C MET A 58 0.18 3.85 -2.55
N LEU A 59 0.56 5.08 -2.19
CA LEU A 59 1.39 5.94 -3.04
C LEU A 59 2.74 5.28 -3.36
N PHE A 60 3.38 4.65 -2.38
CA PHE A 60 4.62 3.88 -2.59
C PHE A 60 4.41 2.70 -3.55
N LEU A 61 3.33 1.93 -3.39
CA LEU A 61 3.01 0.81 -4.28
C LEU A 61 2.74 1.29 -5.72
N LEU A 62 2.00 2.39 -5.88
CA LEU A 62 1.74 2.99 -7.19
C LEU A 62 3.03 3.45 -7.84
N ALA A 63 3.86 4.21 -7.12
CA ALA A 63 5.16 4.68 -7.61
C ALA A 63 6.07 3.50 -8.03
N SER A 64 6.11 2.43 -7.24
CA SER A 64 6.85 1.21 -7.55
C SER A 64 6.32 0.53 -8.82
N LEU A 65 5.00 0.43 -8.98
CA LEU A 65 4.39 -0.18 -10.17
C LEU A 65 4.69 0.62 -11.45
N LEU A 66 4.68 1.96 -11.36
CA LEU A 66 5.07 2.86 -12.46
C LEU A 66 6.53 2.65 -12.86
N GLY A 67 7.44 2.55 -11.89
CA GLY A 67 8.85 2.24 -12.13
C GLY A 67 9.02 0.87 -12.81
N ARG A 68 8.37 -0.16 -12.25
CA ARG A 68 8.44 -1.53 -12.78
C ARG A 68 7.90 -1.64 -14.20
N ARG A 69 6.84 -0.91 -14.55
CA ARG A 69 6.30 -0.87 -15.92
C ARG A 69 7.32 -0.37 -16.94
N ARG A 70 8.10 0.66 -16.59
CA ARG A 70 9.16 1.21 -17.47
C ARG A 70 10.27 0.19 -17.68
N GLU A 71 10.68 -0.48 -16.61
CA GLU A 71 11.71 -1.52 -16.68
C GLU A 71 11.26 -2.72 -17.53
N VAL A 72 10.02 -3.19 -17.36
CA VAL A 72 9.44 -4.25 -18.20
C VAL A 72 9.41 -3.85 -19.67
N ALA A 73 9.07 -2.59 -19.99
CA ALA A 73 9.10 -2.10 -21.36
C ALA A 73 10.52 -2.06 -21.95
N ARG A 74 11.52 -1.65 -21.15
CA ARG A 74 12.94 -1.64 -21.55
C ARG A 74 13.44 -3.06 -21.82
N LEU A 75 13.23 -3.97 -20.87
CA LEU A 75 13.64 -5.38 -20.99
C LEU A 75 13.02 -6.07 -22.20
N LYS A 76 11.74 -5.79 -22.51
CA LYS A 76 11.08 -6.30 -23.73
C LYS A 76 11.75 -5.82 -25.02
N ARG A 77 12.20 -4.56 -25.08
CA ARG A 77 12.92 -4.01 -26.24
C ARG A 77 14.30 -4.65 -26.40
N GLU A 78 15.05 -4.78 -25.30
CA GLU A 78 16.36 -5.46 -25.28
C GLU A 78 16.25 -6.92 -25.75
N LEU A 79 15.23 -7.66 -25.27
CA LEU A 79 14.96 -9.03 -25.71
C LEU A 79 14.67 -9.12 -27.21
N GLY A 80 13.89 -8.18 -27.75
CA GLY A 80 13.58 -8.11 -29.18
C GLY A 80 14.82 -7.86 -30.05
N GLN A 81 15.70 -6.95 -29.62
CA GLN A 81 16.96 -6.67 -30.31
C GLN A 81 17.93 -7.85 -30.25
N ALA A 82 18.06 -8.50 -29.10
CA ALA A 82 18.89 -9.70 -28.95
C ALA A 82 18.40 -10.82 -29.88
N ARG A 83 17.09 -11.04 -29.95
CA ARG A 83 16.49 -12.04 -30.86
C ARG A 83 16.77 -11.72 -32.33
N ALA A 84 16.66 -10.45 -32.75
CA ALA A 84 16.96 -10.03 -34.12
C ALA A 84 18.43 -10.25 -34.48
N ARG A 85 19.37 -9.98 -33.56
CA ARG A 85 20.80 -10.24 -33.75
C ARG A 85 21.12 -11.72 -33.93
N LEU A 86 20.49 -12.59 -33.14
CA LEU A 86 20.66 -14.04 -33.26
C LEU A 86 20.16 -14.59 -34.60
N VAL A 87 19.03 -14.07 -35.11
CA VAL A 87 18.50 -14.47 -36.43
C VAL A 87 19.43 -14.02 -37.55
N GLY A 88 19.87 -12.76 -37.56
CA GLY A 88 20.79 -12.26 -38.57
C GLY A 88 22.15 -12.97 -38.57
N HIS A 89 22.66 -13.36 -37.39
CA HIS A 89 23.90 -14.16 -37.31
C HIS A 89 23.73 -15.57 -37.87
N ARG A 90 22.57 -16.21 -37.65
CA ARG A 90 22.25 -17.53 -38.23
C ARG A 90 22.15 -17.47 -39.75
N GLU A 91 21.57 -16.42 -40.32
CA GLU A 91 21.47 -16.24 -41.77
C GLU A 91 22.83 -15.97 -42.44
N SER A 92 23.74 -15.27 -41.76
CA SER A 92 25.10 -15.03 -42.28
C SER A 92 26.03 -16.26 -42.28
N GLN A 93 25.63 -17.35 -41.60
CA GLN A 93 26.41 -18.60 -41.54
C GLN A 93 25.90 -19.68 -42.52
N MET A 94 24.83 -19.42 -43.27
CA MET A 94 24.31 -20.29 -44.34
C MET A 94 24.74 -19.76 -45.70
#